data_AF-A0A094GYX0-F1
#
_entry.id   AF-A0A094GYX0-F1
#
_cell.length_a   1.000
_cell.length_b   1.000
_cell.length_c   1.000
_cell.angle_alpha   90.00
_cell.angle_beta   90.00
_cell.angle_gamma   90.00
#
_symmetry.space_group_name_H-M   'P 1'
#
loop_
_entity.id
_entity.type
_entity.pdbx_description
1 polymer ?
#
loop_
_entity_poly.entity_id
_entity_poly.type
_entity_poly.pdbx_seq_one_letter_code
_entity_poly.pdbx_strand_id
1 'polypeptide(L)'
;MRQIYSPDSVDPSTAKDPLWEYSYPGGHTEPHPNPQLSPSASSSALLNIPDLGSESEDMFLGNSFPLMDFPLAGDFHPQFGLDELSYSGMDFTSNFNPPAVDWNVTREQEPPLMSSMTSPQSPLTESHAMESSRAGDRTPSQKSTDETLTVHLLSQHFSRQLTGRFSFKSADWTFYNFFFHRFTTSHPWVLSAILSWTSASLFYSGRWKDLAIANSHYEQCLSQIIKIYGRGFDDVEFMWPSAYDPVTDQHFSAASTEDIDALFVSCFFLALFDQMAARPSHIRKIFRFISHVLQVPNVRNNMGGVRSRVSTWFCTLESKASAFQPGDGAILSALGGQEGLISALRASYDTLQKVYSVTYPDEERRADGLQLPLLQRMLELTILLSDITQEKSRLGGGSAGISKIRASLNAHAQALDAVSENESLAGRVRSTWLVLLALYNTAEISFSRNLHASEPRHSADAFAVRIIQVAQKLDVLRGEASRSTPPPTKIWPLPLVMAAIEVRDPIYREWALHKLEAYGGTAGQQYTFAKVFVERMWEREEEAGRRVDCAGVISDINDGMVL
;
A
#
# COMPACT_ATOMS: atom_id res chain seq x y z
N MET A 1 2.24 3.45 34.00
CA MET A 1 1.89 2.32 34.89
C MET A 1 2.76 1.12 34.50
N ARG A 2 3.24 0.37 35.48
CA ARG A 2 4.44 -0.50 35.43
C ARG A 2 4.31 -1.80 34.61
N GLN A 3 5.47 -2.18 34.05
CA GLN A 3 6.06 -3.51 33.76
C GLN A 3 5.21 -4.78 33.91
N ILE A 4 5.14 -5.58 32.83
CA ILE A 4 5.14 -7.05 32.86
C ILE A 4 5.95 -7.53 31.65
N TYR A 5 7.17 -8.05 31.85
CA TYR A 5 7.83 -9.08 31.01
C TYR A 5 9.14 -9.54 31.68
N SER A 6 9.10 -10.71 32.32
CA SER A 6 10.20 -11.66 32.49
C SER A 6 9.60 -12.99 32.94
N PRO A 7 9.79 -14.09 32.21
CA PRO A 7 9.46 -15.41 32.72
C PRO A 7 10.71 -16.05 33.32
N ASP A 8 10.68 -16.28 34.64
CA ASP A 8 11.61 -17.16 35.33
C ASP A 8 11.40 -18.61 34.87
N SER A 9 12.48 -19.27 34.46
CA SER A 9 12.56 -20.72 34.35
C SER A 9 13.09 -21.29 35.67
N VAL A 10 12.23 -21.97 36.42
CA VAL A 10 12.62 -22.81 37.56
C VAL A 10 12.50 -24.26 37.13
N ASP A 11 13.62 -24.99 37.14
CA ASP A 11 13.64 -26.45 37.21
C ASP A 11 14.55 -26.87 38.39
N PRO A 12 14.19 -27.89 39.18
CA PRO A 12 14.86 -28.18 40.45
C PRO A 12 15.94 -29.27 40.35
N SER A 13 17.05 -28.99 41.05
CA SER A 13 17.89 -29.90 41.85
C SER A 13 18.58 -31.11 41.22
N THR A 14 19.90 -31.14 41.33
CA THR A 14 20.59 -32.05 42.26
C THR A 14 22.00 -31.54 42.57
N ALA A 15 22.35 -31.61 43.86
CA ALA A 15 23.52 -31.00 44.49
C ALA A 15 24.73 -31.96 44.55
N LYS A 16 25.97 -31.43 44.47
CA LYS A 16 26.95 -31.37 45.58
C LYS A 16 28.39 -31.09 45.11
N ASP A 17 28.92 -30.00 45.66
CA ASP A 17 30.24 -29.77 46.29
C ASP A 17 31.58 -29.65 45.50
N PRO A 18 32.53 -28.87 46.06
CA PRO A 18 33.52 -28.08 45.32
C PRO A 18 34.97 -28.38 45.74
N LEU A 19 35.91 -27.50 45.31
CA LEU A 19 37.34 -27.36 45.71
C LEU A 19 38.34 -28.24 44.94
N TRP A 20 39.27 -27.63 44.20
CA TRP A 20 40.61 -27.27 44.71
C TRP A 20 41.49 -26.56 43.66
N GLU A 21 42.42 -25.80 44.20
CA GLU A 21 43.39 -24.86 43.63
C GLU A 21 44.63 -25.51 42.95
N TYR A 22 45.53 -24.61 42.51
CA TYR A 22 46.96 -24.74 42.13
C TYR A 22 47.25 -25.05 40.66
N SER A 23 48.28 -24.51 39.98
CA SER A 23 49.18 -23.35 40.10
C SER A 23 50.11 -23.43 38.85
N TYR A 24 50.58 -22.28 38.37
CA TYR A 24 51.64 -22.03 37.34
C TYR A 24 53.03 -22.65 37.71
N PRO A 25 54.19 -22.49 36.98
CA PRO A 25 54.57 -21.60 35.83
C PRO A 25 55.59 -22.13 34.76
N GLY A 26 55.91 -21.27 33.76
CA GLY A 26 57.25 -21.11 33.14
C GLY A 26 57.39 -21.56 31.66
N GLY A 27 58.01 -20.85 30.70
CA GLY A 27 58.70 -19.55 30.65
C GLY A 27 59.36 -19.32 29.26
N HIS A 28 59.25 -18.09 28.75
CA HIS A 28 60.11 -17.29 27.85
C HIS A 28 60.93 -17.88 26.66
N THR A 29 60.79 -17.23 25.49
CA THR A 29 61.85 -16.36 24.91
C THR A 29 61.30 -15.44 23.81
N GLU A 30 61.65 -14.15 23.90
CA GLU A 30 61.46 -13.08 22.90
C GLU A 30 62.87 -12.68 22.39
N PRO A 31 63.02 -11.98 21.23
CA PRO A 31 63.14 -10.52 21.33
C PRO A 31 62.59 -9.69 20.14
N HIS A 32 62.07 -8.51 20.48
CA HIS A 32 61.72 -7.36 19.62
C HIS A 32 62.95 -6.56 19.11
N PRO A 33 62.81 -5.59 18.16
CA PRO A 33 62.39 -4.22 18.50
C PRO A 33 61.36 -3.56 17.54
N ASN A 34 60.53 -2.72 18.17
CA ASN A 34 59.49 -1.77 17.71
C ASN A 34 60.12 -0.52 17.01
N PRO A 35 59.41 0.56 16.54
CA PRO A 35 58.29 1.23 17.24
C PRO A 35 57.18 2.01 16.45
N GLN A 36 56.04 2.20 17.15
CA GLN A 36 55.21 3.43 17.29
C GLN A 36 54.26 3.85 16.14
N LEU A 37 53.05 4.41 16.32
CA LEU A 37 52.26 4.86 17.48
C LEU A 37 50.79 5.06 17.00
N SER A 38 49.82 4.57 17.77
CA SER A 38 48.48 5.19 17.86
C SER A 38 48.38 5.81 19.26
N PRO A 39 47.47 6.77 19.47
CA PRO A 39 46.43 6.46 20.43
C PRO A 39 45.03 6.97 20.07
N SER A 40 44.06 6.16 20.43
CA SER A 40 42.65 6.52 20.61
C SER A 40 42.45 7.36 21.87
N ALA A 41 41.49 8.28 21.86
CA ALA A 41 40.70 8.61 23.05
C ALA A 41 39.37 9.26 22.66
N SER A 42 38.29 8.67 23.17
CA SER A 42 36.93 9.18 23.20
C SER A 42 36.81 10.39 24.14
N SER A 43 36.02 11.40 23.79
CA SER A 43 35.18 12.12 24.76
C SER A 43 34.12 12.98 24.06
N SER A 44 32.96 13.00 24.70
CA SER A 44 31.76 13.80 24.49
C SER A 44 31.97 15.32 24.53
N ALA A 45 31.31 16.06 23.62
CA ALA A 45 30.85 17.46 23.78
C ALA A 45 29.98 17.82 22.55
N LEU A 46 28.66 17.93 22.72
CA LEU A 46 27.91 19.19 22.89
C LEU A 46 27.73 20.02 21.61
N LEU A 47 26.44 20.18 21.29
CA LEU A 47 25.80 21.11 20.35
C LEU A 47 26.53 22.46 20.23
N ASN A 48 26.83 22.87 19.01
CA ASN A 48 27.05 24.26 18.66
C ASN A 48 26.16 24.64 17.47
N ILE A 49 25.08 25.35 17.81
CA ILE A 49 24.23 26.12 16.91
C ILE A 49 24.96 27.43 16.63
N PRO A 50 25.16 27.86 15.37
CA PRO A 50 25.47 29.24 15.08
C PRO A 50 24.16 30.04 15.06
N ASP A 51 24.00 30.86 16.08
CA ASP A 51 23.09 31.99 16.14
C ASP A 51 23.62 33.10 15.22
N LEU A 52 22.82 33.53 14.24
CA LEU A 52 23.07 34.76 13.47
C LEU A 52 21.74 35.51 13.34
N GLY A 53 21.57 36.47 14.24
CA GLY A 53 20.51 37.47 14.18
C GLY A 53 20.78 38.55 13.14
N SER A 54 19.69 38.94 12.47
CA SER A 54 19.21 40.31 12.28
C SER A 54 20.21 41.45 11.99
N GLU A 55 20.31 41.84 10.72
CA GLU A 55 20.54 43.22 10.25
C GLU A 55 19.69 43.42 8.96
N SER A 56 18.52 44.07 9.07
CA SER A 56 18.24 45.50 8.77
C SER A 56 18.02 45.84 7.29
N GLU A 57 16.74 46.00 6.98
CA GLU A 57 16.04 47.01 6.14
C GLU A 57 16.75 47.86 5.06
N ASP A 58 15.97 48.01 3.98
CA ASP A 58 15.80 49.15 3.07
C ASP A 58 16.81 49.43 1.95
N MET A 59 16.34 49.21 0.70
CA MET A 59 16.31 50.22 -0.37
C MET A 59 15.26 49.86 -1.46
N PHE A 60 14.11 50.53 -1.38
CA PHE A 60 13.28 51.16 -2.45
C PHE A 60 13.97 51.37 -3.83
N LEU A 61 13.37 51.40 -5.04
CA LEU A 61 12.02 51.63 -5.61
C LEU A 61 12.02 51.19 -7.10
N GLY A 62 10.85 50.89 -7.69
CA GLY A 62 10.56 51.41 -9.04
C GLY A 62 9.77 50.53 -10.03
N ASN A 63 8.47 50.87 -10.15
CA ASN A 63 7.58 50.73 -11.32
C ASN A 63 6.79 49.42 -11.52
N SER A 64 5.52 49.39 -11.92
CA SER A 64 4.32 50.21 -11.70
C SER A 64 3.15 49.50 -12.42
N PHE A 65 2.17 48.98 -11.66
CA PHE A 65 0.71 48.82 -11.94
C PHE A 65 0.21 48.06 -13.22
N PRO A 66 -1.05 47.55 -13.28
CA PRO A 66 -2.22 47.89 -12.44
C PRO A 66 -2.89 46.75 -11.66
N LEU A 67 -3.46 47.19 -10.54
CA LEU A 67 -4.58 46.59 -9.82
C LEU A 67 -5.69 46.20 -10.81
N MET A 68 -6.09 44.93 -10.80
CA MET A 68 -7.41 44.53 -11.25
C MET A 68 -8.06 43.81 -10.08
N ASP A 69 -8.98 44.52 -9.44
CA ASP A 69 -9.93 43.99 -8.48
C ASP A 69 -10.69 42.81 -9.11
N PHE A 70 -10.58 41.63 -8.53
CA PHE A 70 -11.51 40.53 -8.80
C PHE A 70 -12.33 40.27 -7.53
N PRO A 71 -13.66 40.12 -7.67
CA PRO A 71 -14.59 40.22 -6.56
C PRO A 71 -14.49 39.00 -5.64
N LEU A 72 -14.35 39.27 -4.35
CA LEU A 72 -14.82 38.39 -3.29
C LEU A 72 -16.36 38.39 -3.31
N ALA A 73 -16.95 37.45 -4.05
CA ALA A 73 -18.30 36.92 -3.88
C ALA A 73 -18.52 35.78 -4.91
N GLY A 74 -19.09 34.63 -4.57
CA GLY A 74 -19.75 34.32 -3.32
C GLY A 74 -20.18 32.87 -3.20
N ASP A 75 -20.66 32.59 -2.01
CA ASP A 75 -21.56 31.50 -1.67
C ASP A 75 -22.60 31.30 -2.76
N PHE A 76 -22.47 30.21 -3.51
CA PHE A 76 -23.61 29.53 -4.11
C PHE A 76 -23.30 28.03 -4.11
N HIS A 77 -23.77 27.35 -3.06
CA HIS A 77 -24.14 25.94 -3.15
C HIS A 77 -25.25 25.82 -4.20
N PRO A 78 -25.07 25.02 -5.28
CA PRO A 78 -26.21 24.46 -5.96
C PRO A 78 -26.62 23.24 -5.14
N GLN A 79 -27.67 23.41 -4.33
CA GLN A 79 -28.52 22.29 -3.91
C GLN A 79 -29.12 21.68 -5.19
N PHE A 80 -28.76 20.43 -5.49
CA PHE A 80 -29.57 19.59 -6.37
C PHE A 80 -29.86 18.28 -5.65
N GLY A 81 -31.12 18.19 -5.17
CA GLY A 81 -31.93 16.99 -4.97
C GLY A 81 -31.25 15.77 -4.35
N LEU A 82 -31.13 15.77 -3.02
CA LEU A 82 -31.25 14.52 -2.26
C LEU A 82 -32.74 14.19 -2.19
N ASP A 83 -33.18 13.16 -2.92
CA ASP A 83 -34.41 12.47 -2.55
C ASP A 83 -34.07 11.42 -1.49
N GLU A 84 -34.38 11.86 -0.29
CA GLU A 84 -34.54 11.15 0.96
C GLU A 84 -35.56 9.99 0.78
N LEU A 85 -35.16 8.76 1.08
CA LEU A 85 -36.09 7.80 1.67
C LEU A 85 -35.60 7.52 3.08
N SER A 86 -36.09 8.38 3.98
CA SER A 86 -36.07 8.23 5.42
C SER A 86 -36.72 6.91 5.83
N TYR A 87 -36.00 6.13 6.64
CA TYR A 87 -36.60 5.32 7.68
C TYR A 87 -35.92 5.69 8.99
N SER A 88 -36.49 6.67 9.67
CA SER A 88 -36.20 7.00 11.06
C SER A 88 -36.73 5.89 11.97
N GLY A 89 -35.90 5.41 12.90
CA GLY A 89 -36.40 4.61 14.01
C GLY A 89 -35.29 4.00 14.86
N MET A 90 -35.11 4.58 16.05
CA MET A 90 -34.39 4.09 17.24
C MET A 90 -32.96 4.63 17.44
N ASP A 91 -32.90 5.71 18.21
CA ASP A 91 -31.76 6.11 19.02
C ASP A 91 -31.40 5.01 20.03
N PHE A 92 -30.13 4.60 20.06
CA PHE A 92 -29.50 4.01 21.24
C PHE A 92 -28.05 4.47 21.33
N THR A 93 -27.82 5.66 21.89
CA THR A 93 -26.58 5.95 22.61
C THR A 93 -26.69 5.31 24.00
N SER A 94 -26.12 4.13 24.18
CA SER A 94 -25.93 3.54 25.51
C SER A 94 -24.51 2.99 25.63
N ASN A 95 -23.73 3.63 26.49
CA ASN A 95 -22.41 3.17 26.92
C ASN A 95 -22.58 1.81 27.62
N PHE A 96 -22.07 0.73 27.03
CA PHE A 96 -22.10 -0.59 27.67
C PHE A 96 -20.70 -1.08 28.01
N ASN A 97 -20.40 -1.04 29.32
CA ASN A 97 -19.38 -1.82 30.00
C ASN A 97 -20.07 -3.05 30.63
N PRO A 98 -19.67 -4.30 30.36
CA PRO A 98 -20.19 -5.43 31.11
C PRO A 98 -19.14 -5.98 32.10
N PRO A 99 -19.46 -6.11 33.40
CA PRO A 99 -18.94 -7.19 34.23
C PRO A 99 -19.92 -8.38 34.26
N ALA A 100 -19.34 -9.54 34.56
CA ALA A 100 -19.90 -10.88 34.49
C ALA A 100 -21.25 -11.10 35.19
N VAL A 101 -22.19 -11.77 34.50
CA VAL A 101 -23.27 -12.56 35.11
C VAL A 101 -23.63 -13.75 34.20
N ASP A 102 -23.62 -14.94 34.81
CA ASP A 102 -24.05 -16.25 34.30
C ASP A 102 -25.52 -16.27 33.86
N TRP A 103 -25.81 -16.96 32.76
CA TRP A 103 -27.16 -17.48 32.49
C TRP A 103 -27.11 -18.93 32.01
N ASN A 104 -27.47 -19.82 32.93
CA ASN A 104 -27.81 -21.21 32.66
C ASN A 104 -29.27 -21.32 32.19
N VAL A 105 -29.47 -22.10 31.11
CA VAL A 105 -30.64 -22.96 30.80
C VAL A 105 -32.00 -22.23 30.57
N THR A 106 -32.66 -22.35 29.41
CA THR A 106 -33.55 -23.48 29.04
C THR A 106 -33.86 -23.52 27.53
N ARG A 107 -34.23 -24.71 27.07
CA ARG A 107 -34.38 -25.28 25.72
C ARG A 107 -35.76 -25.04 25.06
N GLU A 108 -35.75 -25.20 23.73
CA GLU A 108 -36.80 -25.73 22.80
C GLU A 108 -38.05 -24.87 22.42
N GLN A 109 -38.18 -24.56 21.12
CA GLN A 109 -39.14 -25.21 20.20
C GLN A 109 -39.02 -24.72 18.73
N GLU A 110 -39.23 -25.67 17.81
CA GLU A 110 -39.17 -25.61 16.33
C GLU A 110 -40.57 -25.25 15.71
N PRO A 111 -40.77 -25.20 14.35
CA PRO A 111 -41.49 -24.12 13.65
C PRO A 111 -42.86 -24.56 13.03
N PRO A 112 -43.57 -23.67 12.30
CA PRO A 112 -44.63 -24.10 11.38
C PRO A 112 -44.42 -23.68 9.89
N LEU A 113 -45.01 -24.50 9.02
CA LEU A 113 -45.01 -24.50 7.54
C LEU A 113 -46.28 -23.86 6.91
N MET A 114 -46.07 -23.22 5.74
CA MET A 114 -46.87 -23.13 4.48
C MET A 114 -48.27 -22.49 4.38
N SER A 115 -48.42 -21.54 3.44
CA SER A 115 -49.34 -21.68 2.27
C SER A 115 -49.14 -20.62 1.16
N SER A 116 -49.52 -21.05 -0.05
CA SER A 116 -49.31 -20.55 -1.43
C SER A 116 -50.03 -19.26 -1.88
N MET A 117 -49.54 -18.58 -2.94
CA MET A 117 -50.25 -18.39 -4.24
C MET A 117 -49.50 -17.54 -5.31
N THR A 118 -49.35 -18.14 -6.52
CA THR A 118 -49.43 -17.62 -7.93
C THR A 118 -48.58 -16.47 -8.51
N SER A 119 -47.99 -16.74 -9.69
CA SER A 119 -47.31 -15.84 -10.64
C SER A 119 -48.23 -15.35 -11.80
N PRO A 120 -47.90 -14.24 -12.50
CA PRO A 120 -48.44 -13.93 -13.83
C PRO A 120 -47.42 -13.97 -14.98
N GLN A 121 -47.96 -14.22 -16.18
CA GLN A 121 -47.34 -14.58 -17.46
C GLN A 121 -46.86 -13.40 -18.33
N SER A 122 -45.97 -13.71 -19.28
CA SER A 122 -45.47 -12.89 -20.40
C SER A 122 -46.46 -12.81 -21.58
N PRO A 123 -46.46 -11.75 -22.43
CA PRO A 123 -47.19 -11.76 -23.69
C PRO A 123 -46.33 -12.11 -24.91
N LEU A 124 -47.02 -12.70 -25.89
CA LEU A 124 -46.56 -13.26 -27.16
C LEU A 124 -46.16 -12.22 -28.22
N THR A 125 -45.29 -12.70 -29.11
CA THR A 125 -44.81 -12.17 -30.38
C THR A 125 -45.88 -12.26 -31.49
N GLU A 126 -46.05 -11.21 -32.29
CA GLU A 126 -46.61 -11.28 -33.65
C GLU A 126 -45.63 -10.71 -34.66
N SER A 127 -45.48 -11.41 -35.78
CA SER A 127 -44.62 -11.08 -36.92
C SER A 127 -45.46 -10.62 -38.10
N HIS A 128 -45.06 -9.54 -38.78
CA HIS A 128 -45.31 -9.38 -40.22
C HIS A 128 -44.13 -8.67 -40.89
N ALA A 129 -43.85 -9.11 -42.11
CA ALA A 129 -42.58 -9.01 -42.81
C ALA A 129 -42.46 -7.79 -43.75
N MET A 130 -41.21 -7.32 -43.86
CA MET A 130 -40.47 -7.00 -45.10
C MET A 130 -40.96 -5.86 -46.01
N GLU A 131 -40.24 -4.72 -45.97
CA GLU A 131 -40.01 -3.91 -47.18
C GLU A 131 -38.70 -3.10 -47.13
N SER A 132 -37.84 -3.38 -48.13
CA SER A 132 -36.95 -2.49 -48.88
C SER A 132 -35.91 -1.60 -48.17
N SER A 133 -34.66 -2.02 -48.32
CA SER A 133 -33.43 -1.23 -48.18
C SER A 133 -33.30 -0.11 -49.23
N ARG A 134 -33.10 1.13 -48.78
CA ARG A 134 -32.43 2.18 -49.56
C ARG A 134 -31.35 2.89 -48.73
N ALA A 135 -30.18 2.99 -49.34
CA ALA A 135 -28.99 3.64 -48.85
C ALA A 135 -29.12 5.17 -48.87
N GLY A 136 -28.44 5.81 -47.92
CA GLY A 136 -28.03 7.21 -48.01
C GLY A 136 -28.53 8.11 -46.88
N ASP A 137 -27.81 8.10 -45.75
CA ASP A 137 -27.30 9.34 -45.16
C ASP A 137 -26.29 9.02 -44.05
N ARG A 138 -25.00 9.19 -44.36
CA ARG A 138 -23.94 9.19 -43.36
C ARG A 138 -23.92 10.57 -42.72
N THR A 139 -24.47 10.70 -41.52
CA THR A 139 -24.14 11.81 -40.61
C THR A 139 -22.70 11.60 -40.12
N PRO A 140 -21.76 12.54 -40.37
CA PRO A 140 -20.49 12.54 -39.69
C PRO A 140 -20.62 13.28 -38.34
N SER A 141 -19.86 12.84 -37.34
CA SER A 141 -19.58 13.59 -36.09
C SER A 141 -20.64 13.57 -34.97
N GLN A 142 -21.01 12.39 -34.48
CA GLN A 142 -21.60 12.24 -33.13
C GLN A 142 -20.67 11.52 -32.15
N LYS A 143 -19.76 10.67 -32.66
CA LYS A 143 -18.82 9.87 -31.85
C LYS A 143 -17.71 10.70 -31.18
N SER A 144 -17.22 11.74 -31.87
CA SER A 144 -16.14 12.63 -31.37
C SER A 144 -16.58 13.50 -30.20
N THR A 145 -17.83 13.99 -30.20
CA THR A 145 -18.38 14.81 -29.13
C THR A 145 -18.61 14.00 -27.86
N ASP A 146 -19.07 12.76 -28.00
CA ASP A 146 -19.35 11.84 -26.88
C ASP A 146 -18.05 11.35 -26.21
N GLU A 147 -17.02 11.05 -27.01
CA GLU A 147 -15.68 10.72 -26.49
C GLU A 147 -15.06 11.91 -25.74
N THR A 148 -15.18 13.14 -26.27
CA THR A 148 -14.65 14.35 -25.62
C THR A 148 -15.37 14.65 -24.30
N LEU A 149 -16.69 14.49 -24.26
CA LEU A 149 -17.49 14.65 -23.05
C LEU A 149 -17.09 13.61 -21.99
N THR A 150 -16.90 12.36 -22.40
CA THR A 150 -16.49 11.26 -21.52
C THR A 150 -15.12 11.51 -20.90
N VAL A 151 -14.14 11.96 -21.71
CA VAL A 151 -12.80 12.33 -21.22
C VAL A 151 -12.86 13.48 -20.21
N HIS A 152 -13.70 14.49 -20.46
CA HIS A 152 -13.87 15.61 -19.54
C HIS A 152 -14.47 15.17 -18.20
N LEU A 153 -15.53 14.36 -18.23
CA LEU A 153 -16.20 13.84 -17.04
C LEU A 153 -15.26 12.96 -16.20
N LEU A 154 -14.49 12.09 -16.85
CA LEU A 154 -13.48 11.27 -16.18
C LEU A 154 -12.37 12.13 -15.55
N SER A 155 -11.84 13.11 -16.28
CA SER A 155 -10.81 14.01 -15.76
C SER A 155 -11.30 14.83 -14.57
N GLN A 156 -12.56 15.26 -14.60
CA GLN A 156 -13.21 15.93 -13.49
C GLN A 156 -13.41 14.99 -12.29
N HIS A 157 -13.82 13.75 -12.52
CA HIS A 157 -13.96 12.76 -11.46
C HIS A 157 -12.61 12.44 -10.79
N PHE A 158 -11.56 12.26 -11.59
CA PHE A 158 -10.20 12.04 -11.12
C PHE A 158 -9.76 13.14 -10.15
N SER A 159 -9.77 14.39 -10.63
CA SER A 159 -9.25 15.55 -9.90
C SER A 159 -10.07 15.89 -8.65
N ARG A 160 -11.39 15.74 -8.68
CA ARG A 160 -12.28 16.16 -7.58
C ARG A 160 -12.57 15.08 -6.55
N GLN A 161 -12.60 13.82 -6.94
CA GLN A 161 -13.09 12.74 -6.07
C GLN A 161 -12.06 11.64 -5.83
N LEU A 162 -11.28 11.29 -6.86
CA LEU A 162 -10.40 10.11 -6.78
C LEU A 162 -9.14 10.41 -5.98
N THR A 163 -8.46 11.52 -6.26
CA THR A 163 -7.17 11.85 -5.62
C THR A 163 -7.24 11.96 -4.10
N GLY A 164 -8.33 12.52 -3.56
CA GLY A 164 -8.57 12.61 -2.12
C GLY A 164 -8.94 11.28 -1.45
N ARG A 165 -9.55 10.34 -2.18
CA ARG A 165 -9.91 9.02 -1.63
C ARG A 165 -8.71 8.10 -1.39
N PHE A 166 -7.62 8.32 -2.14
CA PHE A 166 -6.41 7.48 -2.11
C PHE A 166 -5.22 8.17 -1.44
N SER A 167 -5.46 9.25 -0.68
CA SER A 167 -4.44 9.90 0.14
C SER A 167 -4.96 10.35 1.50
N PHE A 168 -4.12 10.35 2.53
CA PHE A 168 -4.38 11.06 3.79
C PHE A 168 -4.04 12.55 3.71
N LYS A 169 -3.45 12.98 2.59
CA LYS A 169 -3.05 14.36 2.33
C LYS A 169 -4.16 15.09 1.60
N SER A 170 -4.27 16.41 1.78
CA SER A 170 -5.20 17.22 0.99
C SER A 170 -4.97 17.00 -0.50
N ALA A 171 -6.06 16.89 -1.27
CA ALA A 171 -6.04 16.53 -2.68
C ALA A 171 -5.09 17.42 -3.49
N ASP A 172 -5.11 18.74 -3.21
CA ASP A 172 -4.31 19.76 -3.91
C ASP A 172 -2.80 19.51 -3.82
N TRP A 173 -2.35 18.86 -2.76
CA TRP A 173 -0.93 18.65 -2.46
C TRP A 173 -0.50 17.20 -2.65
N THR A 174 -1.24 16.40 -3.43
CA THR A 174 -0.90 15.00 -3.69
C THR A 174 -0.03 14.81 -4.94
N PHE A 175 0.75 13.72 -4.95
CA PHE A 175 1.44 13.28 -6.17
C PHE A 175 0.45 12.95 -7.31
N TYR A 176 -0.78 12.51 -7.00
CA TYR A 176 -1.80 12.23 -8.02
C TYR A 176 -2.17 13.48 -8.82
N ASN A 177 -2.50 14.58 -8.12
CA ASN A 177 -2.82 15.85 -8.77
C ASN A 177 -1.59 16.45 -9.46
N PHE A 178 -0.41 16.36 -8.82
CA PHE A 178 0.84 16.78 -9.46
C PHE A 178 1.09 16.04 -10.79
N PHE A 179 0.96 14.71 -10.82
CA PHE A 179 1.13 13.92 -12.05
C PHE A 179 0.13 14.31 -13.13
N PHE A 180 -1.13 14.49 -12.75
CA PHE A 180 -2.18 14.91 -13.67
C PHE A 180 -1.86 16.28 -14.29
N HIS A 181 -1.55 17.30 -13.49
CA HIS A 181 -1.26 18.64 -14.00
C HIS A 181 0.06 18.71 -14.77
N ARG A 182 1.08 17.94 -14.38
CA ARG A 182 2.41 18.02 -14.99
C ARG A 182 2.50 17.33 -16.35
N PHE A 183 1.81 16.19 -16.53
CA PHE A 183 2.08 15.29 -17.66
C PHE A 183 0.93 15.14 -18.65
N THR A 184 -0.33 15.40 -18.27
CA THR A 184 -1.47 15.07 -19.16
C THR A 184 -1.54 15.91 -20.43
N THR A 185 -0.99 17.12 -20.40
CA THR A 185 -0.92 18.02 -21.57
C THR A 185 0.25 17.69 -22.50
N SER A 186 1.40 17.30 -21.93
CA SER A 186 2.62 16.99 -22.70
C SER A 186 2.70 15.54 -23.18
N HIS A 187 2.10 14.60 -22.44
CA HIS A 187 2.19 13.16 -22.70
C HIS A 187 0.79 12.53 -22.72
N PRO A 188 0.12 12.49 -23.89
CA PRO A 188 -1.25 11.98 -24.01
C PRO A 188 -1.46 10.55 -23.48
N TRP A 189 -0.44 9.69 -23.55
CA TRP A 189 -0.51 8.34 -22.99
C TRP A 189 -0.62 8.32 -21.46
N VAL A 190 -0.12 9.35 -20.76
CA VAL A 190 -0.32 9.48 -19.31
C VAL A 190 -1.79 9.76 -19.00
N LEU A 191 -2.45 10.61 -19.80
CA LEU A 191 -3.88 10.82 -19.68
C LEU A 191 -4.64 9.51 -19.90
N SER A 192 -4.32 8.72 -20.93
CA SER A 192 -4.93 7.40 -21.14
C SER A 192 -4.76 6.47 -19.93
N ALA A 193 -3.58 6.41 -19.30
CA ALA A 193 -3.38 5.60 -18.09
C ALA A 193 -4.28 6.08 -16.92
N ILE A 194 -4.37 7.39 -16.70
CA ILE A 194 -5.22 7.99 -15.67
C ILE A 194 -6.70 7.69 -15.92
N LEU A 195 -7.16 7.85 -17.17
CA LEU A 195 -8.54 7.59 -17.55
C LEU A 195 -8.91 6.12 -17.42
N SER A 196 -7.97 5.20 -17.68
CA SER A 196 -8.14 3.77 -17.44
C SER A 196 -8.43 3.48 -15.97
N TRP A 197 -7.58 3.96 -15.06
CA TRP A 197 -7.78 3.79 -13.63
C TRP A 197 -9.06 4.47 -13.12
N THR A 198 -9.34 5.69 -13.58
CA THR A 198 -10.52 6.45 -13.19
C THR A 198 -11.81 5.76 -13.61
N SER A 199 -11.85 5.24 -14.85
CA SER A 199 -12.96 4.46 -15.38
C SER A 199 -13.21 3.19 -14.57
N ALA A 200 -12.15 2.47 -14.21
CA ALA A 200 -12.26 1.29 -13.35
C ALA A 200 -12.79 1.65 -11.97
N SER A 201 -12.35 2.76 -11.36
CA SER A 201 -12.89 3.20 -10.08
C SER A 201 -14.38 3.51 -10.15
N LEU A 202 -14.88 4.10 -11.24
CA LEU A 202 -16.31 4.34 -11.42
C LEU A 202 -17.08 3.02 -11.56
N PHE A 203 -16.55 2.06 -12.32
CA PHE A 203 -17.12 0.73 -12.46
C PHE A 203 -17.24 0.02 -11.11
N TYR A 204 -16.14 -0.09 -10.36
CA TYR A 204 -16.15 -0.77 -9.06
C TYR A 204 -16.97 -0.05 -8.00
N SER A 205 -17.18 1.27 -8.14
CA SER A 205 -18.12 2.01 -7.28
C SER A 205 -19.60 1.86 -7.68
N GLY A 206 -19.91 1.02 -8.67
CA GLY A 206 -21.27 0.79 -9.18
C GLY A 206 -21.84 1.93 -10.02
N ARG A 207 -21.03 2.94 -10.37
CA ARG A 207 -21.46 4.12 -11.15
C ARG A 207 -21.41 3.89 -12.65
N TRP A 208 -20.60 2.94 -13.11
CA TRP A 208 -20.48 2.53 -14.51
C TRP A 208 -20.82 1.05 -14.70
N LYS A 209 -21.32 0.71 -15.89
CA LYS A 209 -21.87 -0.63 -16.19
C LYS A 209 -20.83 -1.64 -16.67
N ASP A 210 -19.76 -1.19 -17.33
CA ASP A 210 -18.73 -2.07 -17.87
C ASP A 210 -17.30 -1.53 -17.65
N LEU A 211 -16.34 -2.43 -17.84
CA LEU A 211 -14.90 -2.14 -17.80
C LEU A 211 -14.33 -1.86 -19.21
N ALA A 212 -15.17 -1.80 -20.26
CA ALA A 212 -14.71 -1.72 -21.64
C ALA A 212 -13.99 -0.40 -21.92
N ILE A 213 -14.51 0.71 -21.39
CA ILE A 213 -13.88 2.04 -21.48
C ILE A 213 -12.52 2.04 -20.78
N ALA A 214 -12.45 1.44 -19.59
CA ALA A 214 -11.21 1.37 -18.82
C ALA A 214 -10.12 0.56 -19.56
N ASN A 215 -10.49 -0.57 -20.16
CA ASN A 215 -9.61 -1.39 -20.98
C ASN A 215 -9.19 -0.65 -22.27
N SER A 216 -10.10 0.06 -22.92
CA SER A 216 -9.76 0.82 -24.14
C SER A 216 -8.67 1.85 -23.87
N HIS A 217 -8.77 2.60 -22.77
CA HIS A 217 -7.75 3.55 -22.36
C HIS A 217 -6.44 2.86 -21.91
N TYR A 218 -6.51 1.68 -21.30
CA TYR A 218 -5.35 0.86 -20.96
C TYR A 218 -4.55 0.51 -22.23
N GLU A 219 -5.22 -0.06 -23.23
CA GLU A 219 -4.60 -0.46 -24.51
C GLU A 219 -4.08 0.75 -25.31
N GLN A 220 -4.78 1.89 -25.27
CA GLN A 220 -4.30 3.13 -25.88
C GLN A 220 -2.98 3.60 -25.27
N CYS A 221 -2.84 3.52 -23.94
CA CYS A 221 -1.60 3.87 -23.25
C CYS A 221 -0.46 2.94 -23.68
N LEU A 222 -0.68 1.62 -23.63
CA LEU A 222 0.31 0.62 -24.03
C LEU A 222 0.77 0.80 -25.48
N SER A 223 -0.18 0.97 -26.40
CA SER A 223 0.10 1.15 -27.83
C SER A 223 1.01 2.37 -28.08
N GLN A 224 0.83 3.46 -27.32
CA GLN A 224 1.67 4.64 -27.43
C GLN A 224 3.07 4.42 -26.83
N ILE A 225 3.17 3.79 -25.66
CA ILE A 225 4.46 3.43 -25.04
C ILE A 225 5.27 2.55 -25.99
N ILE A 226 4.65 1.51 -26.56
CA ILE A 226 5.29 0.60 -27.53
C ILE A 226 5.76 1.37 -28.76
N LYS A 227 4.92 2.28 -29.29
CA LYS A 227 5.28 3.08 -30.47
C LYS A 227 6.51 3.97 -30.24
N ILE A 228 6.71 4.47 -29.02
CA ILE A 228 7.79 5.42 -28.69
C ILE A 228 9.09 4.69 -28.36
N TYR A 229 9.00 3.66 -27.52
CA TYR A 229 10.17 2.96 -27.01
C TYR A 229 10.49 1.68 -27.78
N GLY A 230 9.65 1.30 -28.76
CA GLY A 230 9.83 0.13 -29.62
C GLY A 230 9.65 -1.21 -28.89
N ARG A 231 9.24 -1.19 -27.62
CA ARG A 231 9.18 -2.38 -26.76
C ARG A 231 7.97 -2.32 -25.83
N GLY A 232 7.23 -3.42 -25.76
CA GLY A 232 6.11 -3.63 -24.85
C GLY A 232 6.50 -4.41 -23.60
N PHE A 233 5.55 -4.53 -22.69
CA PHE A 233 5.75 -5.28 -21.46
C PHE A 233 5.93 -6.79 -21.73
N ASP A 234 5.21 -7.32 -22.73
CA ASP A 234 5.31 -8.73 -23.14
C ASP A 234 6.68 -9.10 -23.70
N ASP A 235 7.35 -8.18 -24.39
CA ASP A 235 8.68 -8.40 -24.94
C ASP A 235 9.73 -8.59 -23.83
N VAL A 236 9.62 -7.81 -22.74
CA VAL A 236 10.49 -7.96 -21.56
C VAL A 236 10.16 -9.25 -20.81
N GLU A 237 8.88 -9.55 -20.64
CA GLU A 237 8.41 -10.77 -19.96
C GLU A 237 8.92 -12.04 -20.65
N PHE A 238 8.83 -12.11 -21.98
CA PHE A 238 9.29 -13.26 -22.75
C PHE A 238 10.80 -13.54 -22.59
N MET A 239 11.61 -12.50 -22.36
CA MET A 239 13.06 -12.60 -22.24
C MET A 239 13.55 -12.69 -20.78
N TRP A 240 12.66 -12.64 -19.80
CA TRP A 240 13.00 -12.65 -18.37
C TRP A 240 13.42 -14.05 -17.88
N PRO A 241 14.43 -14.20 -16.98
CA PRO A 241 15.24 -13.16 -16.32
C PRO A 241 16.49 -12.76 -17.11
N SER A 242 16.74 -13.42 -18.24
CA SER A 242 17.92 -13.27 -19.12
C SER A 242 17.92 -11.97 -19.91
N ALA A 243 17.39 -10.89 -19.33
CA ALA A 243 17.17 -9.62 -20.00
C ALA A 243 18.45 -9.16 -20.72
N TYR A 244 18.26 -8.81 -21.98
CA TYR A 244 19.17 -8.03 -22.80
C TYR A 244 19.85 -6.94 -21.97
N ASP A 245 21.17 -6.75 -22.15
CA ASP A 245 21.98 -5.85 -21.32
C ASP A 245 21.34 -4.44 -21.26
N PRO A 246 20.77 -4.02 -20.11
CA PRO A 246 20.13 -2.72 -19.93
C PRO A 246 21.09 -1.56 -20.23
N VAL A 247 22.40 -1.79 -20.15
CA VAL A 247 23.45 -0.84 -20.50
C VAL A 247 23.45 -0.51 -21.99
N THR A 248 22.97 -1.42 -22.83
CA THR A 248 22.95 -1.28 -24.30
C THR A 248 21.61 -0.83 -24.86
N ASP A 249 20.60 -0.57 -24.01
CA ASP A 249 19.28 -0.13 -24.46
C ASP A 249 19.32 1.35 -24.89
N GLN A 250 19.40 1.55 -26.21
CA GLN A 250 19.54 2.89 -26.81
C GLN A 250 18.24 3.72 -26.69
N HIS A 251 17.08 3.08 -26.64
CA HIS A 251 15.79 3.79 -26.59
C HIS A 251 15.62 4.51 -25.25
N PHE A 252 15.84 3.81 -24.14
CA PHE A 252 15.76 4.44 -22.82
C PHE A 252 16.97 5.31 -22.51
N SER A 253 18.15 4.98 -23.06
CA SER A 253 19.35 5.80 -22.86
C SER A 253 19.26 7.18 -23.51
N ALA A 254 18.54 7.28 -24.64
CA ALA A 254 18.35 8.54 -25.40
C ALA A 254 17.10 9.33 -24.98
N ALA A 255 16.19 8.74 -24.20
CA ALA A 255 14.96 9.40 -23.76
C ALA A 255 15.25 10.57 -22.81
N SER A 256 14.42 11.62 -22.86
CA SER A 256 14.54 12.73 -21.93
C SER A 256 14.15 12.31 -20.52
N THR A 257 14.61 13.06 -19.51
CA THR A 257 14.18 12.83 -18.12
C THR A 257 12.66 12.95 -17.96
N GLU A 258 12.02 13.87 -18.69
CA GLU A 258 10.58 14.07 -18.63
C GLU A 258 9.81 12.88 -19.24
N ASP A 259 10.31 12.33 -20.35
CA ASP A 259 9.69 11.15 -21.00
C ASP A 259 9.76 9.91 -20.10
N ILE A 260 10.89 9.71 -19.40
CA ILE A 260 11.02 8.62 -18.44
C ILE A 260 10.13 8.85 -17.23
N ASP A 261 10.06 10.06 -16.68
CA ASP A 261 9.14 10.37 -15.58
C ASP A 261 7.68 10.09 -15.98
N ALA A 262 7.28 10.48 -17.20
CA ALA A 262 5.97 10.19 -17.75
C ALA A 262 5.72 8.68 -17.91
N LEU A 263 6.72 7.91 -18.35
CA LEU A 263 6.64 6.44 -18.43
C LEU A 263 6.38 5.80 -17.07
N PHE A 264 7.11 6.22 -16.03
CA PHE A 264 6.92 5.73 -14.66
C PHE A 264 5.52 6.07 -14.15
N VAL A 265 5.03 7.29 -14.40
CA VAL A 265 3.68 7.73 -14.01
C VAL A 265 2.61 6.92 -14.74
N SER A 266 2.78 6.64 -16.04
CA SER A 266 1.86 5.76 -16.77
C SER A 266 1.83 4.36 -16.18
N CYS A 267 2.99 3.72 -15.98
CA CYS A 267 3.07 2.41 -15.36
C CYS A 267 2.45 2.39 -13.94
N PHE A 268 2.56 3.49 -13.18
CA PHE A 268 1.94 3.63 -11.87
C PHE A 268 0.41 3.55 -11.95
N PHE A 269 -0.21 4.31 -12.86
CA PHE A 269 -1.67 4.27 -13.03
C PHE A 269 -2.17 2.97 -13.67
N LEU A 270 -1.40 2.37 -14.58
CA LEU A 270 -1.70 1.04 -15.12
C LEU A 270 -1.64 -0.03 -14.01
N ALA A 271 -0.63 0.01 -13.13
CA ALA A 271 -0.53 -0.91 -12.00
C ALA A 271 -1.67 -0.70 -10.97
N LEU A 272 -2.13 0.53 -10.75
CA LEU A 272 -3.32 0.79 -9.92
C LEU A 272 -4.58 0.19 -10.54
N PHE A 273 -4.76 0.35 -11.85
CA PHE A 273 -5.84 -0.30 -12.59
C PHE A 273 -5.75 -1.83 -12.46
N ASP A 274 -4.58 -2.41 -12.70
CA ASP A 274 -4.37 -3.86 -12.64
C ASP A 274 -4.56 -4.40 -11.22
N GLN A 275 -4.21 -3.63 -10.20
CA GLN A 275 -4.50 -3.98 -8.81
C GLN A 275 -6.01 -3.99 -8.56
N MET A 276 -6.76 -2.97 -9.01
CA MET A 276 -8.21 -2.92 -8.88
C MET A 276 -8.93 -4.04 -9.65
N ALA A 277 -8.43 -4.35 -10.86
CA ALA A 277 -8.94 -5.40 -11.71
C ALA A 277 -8.40 -6.80 -11.35
N ALA A 278 -7.59 -6.90 -10.29
CA ALA A 278 -6.93 -8.11 -9.85
C ALA A 278 -6.22 -8.89 -10.99
N ARG A 279 -5.38 -8.18 -11.77
CA ARG A 279 -4.58 -8.69 -12.90
C ARG A 279 -3.10 -8.89 -12.52
N PRO A 280 -2.79 -9.93 -11.73
CA PRO A 280 -1.45 -10.17 -11.19
C PRO A 280 -0.34 -10.27 -12.27
N SER A 281 -0.65 -10.92 -13.39
CA SER A 281 0.28 -11.12 -14.50
C SER A 281 0.68 -9.79 -15.14
N HIS A 282 -0.22 -8.83 -15.21
CA HIS A 282 0.04 -7.52 -15.79
C HIS A 282 0.90 -6.67 -14.85
N ILE A 283 0.62 -6.73 -13.53
CA ILE A 283 1.46 -6.09 -12.51
C ILE A 283 2.90 -6.63 -12.57
N ARG A 284 3.07 -7.96 -12.67
CA ARG A 284 4.39 -8.60 -12.78
C ARG A 284 5.15 -8.10 -14.02
N LYS A 285 4.48 -8.05 -15.17
CA LYS A 285 5.05 -7.52 -16.42
C LYS A 285 5.49 -6.06 -16.25
N ILE A 286 4.68 -5.22 -15.60
CA ILE A 286 5.05 -3.84 -15.27
C ILE A 286 6.29 -3.78 -14.37
N PHE A 287 6.38 -4.61 -13.33
CA PHE A 287 7.52 -4.60 -12.41
C PHE A 287 8.81 -5.04 -13.09
N ARG A 288 8.76 -6.07 -13.92
CA ARG A 288 9.92 -6.52 -14.70
C ARG A 288 10.35 -5.49 -15.74
N PHE A 289 9.39 -4.86 -16.42
CA PHE A 289 9.66 -3.75 -17.34
C PHE A 289 10.31 -2.55 -16.63
N ILE A 290 9.77 -2.10 -15.50
CA ILE A 290 10.35 -0.99 -14.74
C ILE A 290 11.70 -1.38 -14.13
N SER A 291 11.88 -2.62 -13.68
CA SER A 291 13.18 -3.14 -13.22
C SER A 291 14.24 -3.05 -14.31
N HIS A 292 13.89 -3.39 -15.57
CA HIS A 292 14.77 -3.19 -16.73
C HIS A 292 15.13 -1.72 -16.92
N VAL A 293 14.13 -0.83 -16.96
CA VAL A 293 14.35 0.61 -17.14
C VAL A 293 15.21 1.22 -16.03
N LEU A 294 15.03 0.78 -14.78
CA LEU A 294 15.82 1.24 -13.64
C LEU A 294 17.30 0.84 -13.72
N GLN A 295 17.63 -0.21 -14.46
CA GLN A 295 19.01 -0.67 -14.65
C GLN A 295 19.75 0.08 -15.77
N VAL A 296 19.05 0.84 -16.60
CA VAL A 296 19.66 1.69 -17.64
C VAL A 296 20.53 2.76 -16.97
N PRO A 297 21.83 2.92 -17.31
CA PRO A 297 22.76 3.78 -16.58
C PRO A 297 22.30 5.24 -16.43
N ASN A 298 21.77 5.85 -17.49
CA ASN A 298 21.28 7.23 -17.45
C ASN A 298 20.05 7.39 -16.55
N VAL A 299 19.21 6.35 -16.44
CA VAL A 299 18.05 6.36 -15.55
C VAL A 299 18.51 6.16 -14.10
N ARG A 300 19.33 5.13 -13.86
CA ARG A 300 19.89 4.77 -12.55
C ARG A 300 20.64 5.93 -11.90
N ASN A 301 21.48 6.62 -12.67
CA ASN A 301 22.32 7.71 -12.16
C ASN A 301 21.51 8.99 -11.89
N ASN A 302 20.33 9.13 -12.48
CA ASN A 302 19.47 10.31 -12.34
C ASN A 302 18.20 9.99 -11.54
N MET A 303 18.30 9.13 -10.52
CA MET A 303 17.18 8.83 -9.64
C MET A 303 16.85 10.02 -8.74
N GLY A 304 15.67 10.62 -8.95
CA GLY A 304 15.16 11.71 -8.12
C GLY A 304 13.68 11.94 -8.36
N GLY A 305 13.04 12.75 -7.51
CA GLY A 305 11.70 13.26 -7.77
C GLY A 305 10.64 12.17 -8.01
N VAL A 306 10.04 12.21 -9.21
CA VAL A 306 8.93 11.35 -9.65
C VAL A 306 9.34 9.89 -9.72
N ARG A 307 10.43 9.57 -10.43
CA ARG A 307 10.93 8.18 -10.56
C ARG A 307 11.16 7.55 -9.21
N SER A 308 11.86 8.25 -8.32
CA SER A 308 12.11 7.76 -6.96
C SER A 308 10.82 7.52 -6.19
N ARG A 309 9.83 8.43 -6.30
CA ARG A 309 8.53 8.26 -5.64
C ARG A 309 7.80 7.02 -6.15
N VAL A 310 7.72 6.85 -7.46
CA VAL A 310 7.02 5.75 -8.10
C VAL A 310 7.71 4.41 -7.82
N SER A 311 9.04 4.35 -7.88
CA SER A 311 9.80 3.13 -7.56
C SER A 311 9.59 2.67 -6.12
N THR A 312 9.55 3.59 -5.14
CA THR A 312 9.24 3.21 -3.74
C THR A 312 7.83 2.62 -3.61
N TRP A 313 6.89 3.08 -4.45
CA TRP A 313 5.54 2.55 -4.49
C TRP A 313 5.52 1.12 -5.07
N PHE A 314 6.16 0.90 -6.21
CA PHE A 314 6.27 -0.44 -6.82
C PHE A 314 6.97 -1.43 -5.89
N CYS A 315 8.08 -1.02 -5.27
CA CYS A 315 8.79 -1.87 -4.32
C CYS A 315 7.91 -2.29 -3.13
N THR A 316 7.02 -1.41 -2.66
CA THR A 316 6.09 -1.78 -1.58
C THR A 316 5.08 -2.81 -2.06
N LEU A 317 4.52 -2.66 -3.27
CA LEU A 317 3.58 -3.67 -3.79
C LEU A 317 4.25 -5.03 -4.01
N GLU A 318 5.45 -5.06 -4.60
CA GLU A 318 6.21 -6.29 -4.81
C GLU A 318 6.56 -6.97 -3.48
N SER A 319 7.02 -6.20 -2.50
CA SER A 319 7.39 -6.72 -1.18
C SER A 319 6.16 -7.18 -0.38
N LYS A 320 5.02 -6.50 -0.53
CA LYS A 320 3.73 -6.89 0.08
C LYS A 320 3.27 -8.26 -0.44
N ALA A 321 3.30 -8.44 -1.76
CA ALA A 321 2.97 -9.73 -2.39
C ALA A 321 3.87 -10.87 -1.88
N SER A 322 5.12 -10.55 -1.53
CA SER A 322 6.08 -11.51 -0.99
C SER A 322 5.71 -12.07 0.39
N ALA A 323 4.68 -11.52 1.06
CA ALA A 323 4.20 -12.04 2.35
C ALA A 323 3.58 -13.45 2.25
N PHE A 324 3.13 -13.85 1.05
CA PHE A 324 2.49 -15.16 0.84
C PHE A 324 3.39 -16.17 0.13
N GLN A 325 4.21 -15.71 -0.81
CA GLN A 325 5.13 -16.54 -1.57
C GLN A 325 6.41 -15.78 -1.92
N PRO A 326 7.56 -16.45 -2.14
CA PRO A 326 8.79 -15.77 -2.52
C PRO A 326 8.57 -14.98 -3.82
N GLY A 327 8.79 -13.66 -3.78
CA GLY A 327 8.73 -12.79 -4.95
C GLY A 327 10.09 -12.68 -5.66
N ASP A 328 10.08 -12.20 -6.90
CA ASP A 328 11.29 -11.99 -7.71
C ASP A 328 12.20 -10.88 -7.13
N GLY A 329 11.65 -9.96 -6.33
CA GLY A 329 12.38 -8.82 -5.77
C GLY A 329 13.05 -7.95 -6.84
N ALA A 330 12.46 -7.87 -8.03
CA ALA A 330 13.06 -7.28 -9.22
C ALA A 330 13.23 -5.76 -9.08
N ILE A 331 12.27 -5.07 -8.45
CA ILE A 331 12.36 -3.63 -8.22
C ILE A 331 13.36 -3.34 -7.12
N LEU A 332 13.30 -4.07 -5.99
CA LEU A 332 14.23 -3.90 -4.89
C LEU A 332 15.67 -4.11 -5.34
N SER A 333 15.92 -5.16 -6.13
CA SER A 333 17.24 -5.46 -6.69
C SER A 333 17.71 -4.37 -7.65
N ALA A 334 16.85 -3.89 -8.55
CA ALA A 334 17.18 -2.81 -9.49
C ALA A 334 17.51 -1.48 -8.80
N LEU A 335 16.90 -1.21 -7.64
CA LEU A 335 17.22 -0.04 -6.83
C LEU A 335 18.57 -0.17 -6.09
N GLY A 336 19.16 -1.36 -6.01
CA GLY A 336 20.37 -1.62 -5.23
C GLY A 336 20.09 -2.08 -3.79
N GLY A 337 18.97 -2.77 -3.57
CA GLY A 337 18.58 -3.31 -2.26
C GLY A 337 17.98 -2.26 -1.32
N GLN A 338 17.98 -2.57 -0.03
CA GLN A 338 17.36 -1.75 1.00
C GLN A 338 17.93 -0.33 1.05
N GLU A 339 19.26 -0.17 0.97
CA GLU A 339 19.92 1.14 0.98
C GLU A 339 19.46 2.00 -0.21
N GLY A 340 19.39 1.40 -1.40
CA GLY A 340 18.88 2.06 -2.60
C GLY A 340 17.43 2.49 -2.48
N LEU A 341 16.57 1.65 -1.89
CA LEU A 341 15.18 1.98 -1.63
C LEU A 341 15.04 3.15 -0.65
N ILE A 342 15.78 3.16 0.46
CA ILE A 342 15.74 4.25 1.43
C ILE A 342 16.30 5.54 0.82
N SER A 343 17.35 5.45 0.01
CA SER A 343 17.86 6.58 -0.77
C SER A 343 16.79 7.16 -1.70
N ALA A 344 16.07 6.31 -2.45
CA ALA A 344 14.95 6.74 -3.31
C ALA A 344 13.82 7.39 -2.51
N LEU A 345 13.46 6.87 -1.33
CA LEU A 345 12.48 7.51 -0.45
C LEU A 345 12.91 8.94 -0.11
N ARG A 346 14.15 9.13 0.34
CA ARG A 346 14.70 10.45 0.70
C ARG A 346 14.79 11.38 -0.51
N ALA A 347 15.20 10.87 -1.67
CA ALA A 347 15.31 11.64 -2.91
C ALA A 347 13.95 12.12 -3.47
N SER A 348 12.85 11.47 -3.08
CA SER A 348 11.50 11.86 -3.49
C SER A 348 10.74 12.70 -2.46
N TYR A 349 11.24 12.77 -1.23
CA TYR A 349 10.52 13.29 -0.07
C TYR A 349 10.06 14.74 -0.25
N ASP A 350 10.95 15.62 -0.71
CA ASP A 350 10.70 17.07 -0.81
C ASP A 350 10.25 17.50 -2.22
N THR A 351 9.94 16.56 -3.11
CA THR A 351 9.59 16.85 -4.52
C THR A 351 8.46 17.86 -4.64
N LEU A 352 7.36 17.63 -3.91
CA LEU A 352 6.20 18.52 -3.96
C LEU A 352 6.52 19.88 -3.31
N GLN A 353 7.32 19.89 -2.25
CA GLN A 353 7.77 21.12 -1.59
C GLN A 353 8.60 21.98 -2.55
N LYS A 354 9.50 21.37 -3.32
CA LYS A 354 10.32 22.05 -4.33
C LYS A 354 9.48 22.58 -5.50
N VAL A 355 8.53 21.78 -5.99
CA VAL A 355 7.70 22.15 -7.16
C VAL A 355 6.74 23.29 -6.81
N TYR A 356 6.02 23.19 -5.70
CA TYR A 356 5.05 24.20 -5.30
C TYR A 356 5.69 25.37 -4.56
N SER A 357 6.90 25.19 -4.03
CA SER A 357 7.74 26.20 -3.39
C SER A 357 6.95 27.10 -2.43
N VAL A 358 6.58 28.31 -2.86
CA VAL A 358 5.92 29.35 -2.05
C VAL A 358 4.46 29.00 -1.75
N THR A 359 3.77 28.25 -2.61
CA THR A 359 2.36 27.89 -2.40
C THR A 359 2.19 26.67 -1.50
N TYR A 360 3.27 25.96 -1.20
CA TYR A 360 3.22 24.75 -0.39
C TYR A 360 3.03 25.07 1.10
N PRO A 361 1.92 24.64 1.75
CA PRO A 361 1.62 25.04 3.12
C PRO A 361 2.65 24.55 4.14
N ASP A 362 2.97 25.38 5.14
CA ASP A 362 3.92 25.03 6.20
C ASP A 362 3.45 23.84 7.06
N GLU A 363 2.13 23.70 7.23
CA GLU A 363 1.53 22.53 7.91
C GLU A 363 1.81 21.24 7.14
N GLU A 364 1.69 21.27 5.81
CA GLU A 364 2.03 20.14 4.94
C GLU A 364 3.53 19.86 5.01
N ARG A 365 4.38 20.89 5.02
CA ARG A 365 5.84 20.75 5.15
C ARG A 365 6.22 20.06 6.47
N ARG A 366 5.64 20.51 7.59
CA ARG A 366 5.89 19.96 8.93
C ARG A 366 5.44 18.51 9.02
N ALA A 367 4.22 18.20 8.56
CA ALA A 367 3.69 16.85 8.65
C ALA A 367 4.39 15.86 7.70
N ASP A 368 4.91 16.31 6.55
CA ASP A 368 5.77 15.47 5.71
C ASP A 368 7.02 15.06 6.51
N GLY A 369 7.66 16.02 7.19
CA GLY A 369 8.88 15.79 7.96
C GLY A 369 8.69 14.77 9.08
N LEU A 370 7.55 14.85 9.77
CA LEU A 370 7.17 13.87 10.79
C LEU A 370 6.83 12.50 10.20
N GLN A 371 6.31 12.43 8.97
CA GLN A 371 5.97 11.17 8.30
C GLN A 371 7.19 10.45 7.71
N LEU A 372 8.23 11.17 7.28
CA LEU A 372 9.40 10.57 6.65
C LEU A 372 10.00 9.39 7.43
N PRO A 373 10.30 9.48 8.74
CA PRO A 373 10.82 8.34 9.50
C PRO A 373 9.82 7.19 9.61
N LEU A 374 8.50 7.49 9.64
CA LEU A 374 7.46 6.45 9.65
C LEU A 374 7.41 5.72 8.31
N LEU A 375 7.46 6.45 7.19
CA LEU A 375 7.48 5.88 5.85
C LEU A 375 8.72 5.03 5.61
N GLN A 376 9.88 5.46 6.11
CA GLN A 376 11.10 4.64 6.06
C GLN A 376 10.87 3.30 6.75
N ARG A 377 10.35 3.31 7.99
CA ARG A 377 10.05 2.07 8.74
C ARG A 377 9.01 1.19 8.07
N MET A 378 8.03 1.78 7.38
CA MET A 378 7.06 1.02 6.61
C MET A 378 7.74 0.24 5.48
N LEU A 379 8.69 0.86 4.76
CA LEU A 379 9.45 0.18 3.71
C LEU A 379 10.31 -0.96 4.28
N GLU A 380 11.00 -0.71 5.40
CA GLU A 380 11.81 -1.71 6.10
C GLU A 380 10.96 -2.93 6.53
N LEU A 381 9.79 -2.70 7.15
CA LEU A 381 8.88 -3.79 7.52
C LEU A 381 8.30 -4.52 6.31
N THR A 382 8.05 -3.82 5.19
CA THR A 382 7.55 -4.49 3.99
C THR A 382 8.61 -5.40 3.38
N ILE A 383 9.89 -4.98 3.37
CA ILE A 383 11.01 -5.85 2.96
C ILE A 383 11.11 -7.06 3.90
N LEU A 384 10.96 -6.84 5.21
CA LEU A 384 11.04 -7.90 6.21
C LEU A 384 10.02 -9.02 5.97
N LEU A 385 8.86 -8.72 5.37
CA LEU A 385 7.90 -9.75 4.95
C LEU A 385 8.50 -10.69 3.89
N SER A 386 9.24 -10.14 2.93
CA SER A 386 9.96 -10.95 1.94
C SER A 386 11.05 -11.78 2.60
N ASP A 387 11.82 -11.21 3.52
CA ASP A 387 12.87 -11.93 4.26
C ASP A 387 12.31 -13.12 5.05
N ILE A 388 11.16 -12.94 5.71
CA ILE A 388 10.45 -14.01 6.44
C ILE A 388 10.09 -15.16 5.48
N THR A 389 9.49 -14.85 4.34
CA THR A 389 9.06 -15.87 3.37
C THR A 389 10.25 -16.56 2.69
N GLN A 390 11.33 -15.83 2.42
CA GLN A 390 12.58 -16.40 1.88
C GLN A 390 13.28 -17.30 2.88
N GLU A 391 13.32 -16.94 4.17
CA GLU A 391 13.97 -17.77 5.19
C GLU A 391 13.22 -19.10 5.39
N LYS A 392 11.89 -19.08 5.27
CA LYS A 392 11.08 -20.31 5.25
C LYS A 392 11.42 -21.23 4.06
N SER A 393 11.67 -20.68 2.88
CA SER A 393 11.91 -21.48 1.67
C SER A 393 13.33 -22.07 1.59
N ARG A 394 14.25 -21.62 2.45
CA ARG A 394 15.62 -22.17 2.53
C ARG A 394 15.62 -23.57 3.14
N LEU A 395 16.07 -24.55 2.34
CA LEU A 395 16.31 -25.93 2.78
C LEU A 395 17.36 -25.93 3.90
N GLY A 396 16.94 -26.24 5.14
CA GLY A 396 17.82 -26.29 6.31
C GLY A 396 17.82 -25.03 7.19
N GLY A 397 16.72 -24.27 7.20
CA GLY A 397 16.46 -23.07 8.02
C GLY A 397 17.44 -22.85 9.17
N GLY A 398 18.34 -21.89 8.98
CA GLY A 398 19.38 -21.61 9.96
C GLY A 398 18.77 -20.86 11.15
N SER A 399 18.98 -21.35 12.36
CA SER A 399 18.60 -20.64 13.60
C SER A 399 19.12 -19.19 13.61
N ALA A 400 20.23 -18.93 12.93
CA ALA A 400 20.82 -17.60 12.75
C ALA A 400 19.93 -16.64 11.93
N GLY A 401 19.31 -17.10 10.83
CA GLY A 401 18.44 -16.29 9.98
C GLY A 401 17.17 -15.88 10.72
N ILE A 402 16.53 -16.86 11.37
CA ILE A 402 15.35 -16.64 12.23
C ILE A 402 15.69 -15.65 13.36
N SER A 403 16.85 -15.81 14.01
CA SER A 403 17.31 -14.92 15.08
C SER A 403 17.52 -13.48 14.59
N LYS A 404 18.06 -13.30 13.38
CA LYS A 404 18.25 -11.98 12.76
C LYS A 404 16.91 -11.29 12.49
N ILE A 405 15.95 -12.02 11.92
CA ILE A 405 14.60 -11.50 11.66
C ILE A 405 13.90 -11.11 12.97
N ARG A 406 13.99 -11.96 14.00
CA ARG A 406 13.44 -11.69 15.34
C ARG A 406 14.08 -10.45 15.98
N ALA A 407 15.40 -10.29 15.90
CA ALA A 407 16.09 -9.10 16.37
C ALA A 407 15.60 -7.83 15.64
N SER A 408 15.37 -7.91 14.33
CA SER A 408 14.81 -6.81 13.54
C SER A 408 13.39 -6.44 13.98
N LEU A 409 12.52 -7.43 14.20
CA LEU A 409 11.15 -7.20 14.73
C LEU A 409 11.19 -6.53 16.10
N ASN A 410 12.07 -6.98 17.00
CA ASN A 410 12.22 -6.38 18.33
C ASN A 410 12.70 -4.91 18.25
N ALA A 411 13.62 -4.60 17.32
CA ALA A 411 14.06 -3.22 17.09
C ALA A 411 12.93 -2.33 16.56
N HIS A 412 12.06 -2.85 15.70
CA HIS A 412 10.85 -2.13 15.26
C HIS A 412 9.85 -1.93 16.39
N ALA A 413 9.65 -2.92 17.26
CA ALA A 413 8.77 -2.80 18.43
C ALA A 413 9.23 -1.67 19.36
N GLN A 414 10.51 -1.67 19.75
CA GLN A 414 11.09 -0.61 20.60
C GLN A 414 10.94 0.78 19.98
N ALA A 415 11.13 0.89 18.66
CA ALA A 415 10.95 2.15 17.97
C ALA A 415 9.50 2.62 17.91
N LEU A 416 8.54 1.70 17.81
CA LEU A 416 7.12 2.03 17.81
C LEU A 416 6.64 2.52 19.17
N ASP A 417 7.13 1.89 20.25
CA ASP A 417 6.82 2.29 21.62
C ASP A 417 7.33 3.71 21.90
N ALA A 418 8.56 4.03 21.50
CA ALA A 418 9.13 5.37 21.64
C ALA A 418 8.33 6.46 20.89
N VAL A 419 7.71 6.12 19.76
CA VAL A 419 6.87 7.05 18.99
C VAL A 419 5.49 7.23 19.61
N SER A 420 4.94 6.18 20.24
CA SER A 420 3.63 6.24 20.90
C SER A 420 3.59 7.21 22.08
N GLU A 421 4.74 7.50 22.68
CA GLU A 421 4.89 8.44 23.80
C GLU A 421 4.97 9.91 23.36
N ASN A 422 5.03 10.18 22.04
CA ASN A 422 5.21 11.52 21.51
C ASN A 422 3.88 12.20 21.18
N GLU A 423 3.64 13.39 21.76
CA GLU A 423 2.43 14.20 21.57
C GLU A 423 2.26 14.72 20.11
N SER A 424 3.29 14.59 19.27
CA SER A 424 3.29 15.09 17.88
C SER A 424 2.41 14.31 16.88
N LEU A 425 1.72 13.25 17.31
CA LEU A 425 0.89 12.40 16.44
C LEU A 425 -0.53 12.95 16.27
N ALA A 426 -0.68 13.93 15.37
CA ALA A 426 -1.97 14.48 14.96
C ALA A 426 -2.29 14.22 13.48
N GLY A 427 -3.59 14.24 13.14
CA GLY A 427 -4.09 14.17 11.76
C GLY A 427 -3.48 13.02 10.94
N ARG A 428 -2.98 13.35 9.74
CA ARG A 428 -2.39 12.38 8.79
C ARG A 428 -1.13 11.67 9.31
N VAL A 429 -0.37 12.29 10.22
CA VAL A 429 0.81 11.66 10.85
C VAL A 429 0.35 10.49 11.73
N ARG A 430 -0.71 10.70 12.52
CA ARG A 430 -1.35 9.64 13.32
C ARG A 430 -1.88 8.50 12.45
N SER A 431 -2.54 8.81 11.34
CA SER A 431 -3.01 7.78 10.40
C SER A 431 -1.86 6.97 9.81
N THR A 432 -0.72 7.60 9.52
CA THR A 432 0.48 6.92 9.01
C THR A 432 1.10 6.01 10.07
N TRP A 433 1.19 6.48 11.32
CA TRP A 433 1.65 5.67 12.44
C TRP A 433 0.73 4.45 12.69
N LEU A 434 -0.58 4.62 12.60
CA LEU A 434 -1.53 3.51 12.71
C LEU A 434 -1.32 2.47 11.61
N VAL A 435 -1.09 2.89 10.36
CA VAL A 435 -0.82 1.96 9.26
C VAL A 435 0.52 1.24 9.48
N LEU A 436 1.55 1.94 9.95
CA LEU A 436 2.82 1.32 10.34
C LEU A 436 2.61 0.27 11.45
N LEU A 437 1.77 0.56 12.44
CA LEU A 437 1.42 -0.39 13.50
C LEU A 437 0.72 -1.63 12.93
N ALA A 438 -0.26 -1.47 12.02
CA ALA A 438 -0.89 -2.61 11.36
C ALA A 438 0.11 -3.47 10.59
N LEU A 439 1.07 -2.85 9.88
CA LEU A 439 2.11 -3.56 9.15
C LEU A 439 3.09 -4.30 10.08
N TYR A 440 3.46 -3.72 11.21
CA TYR A 440 4.29 -4.41 12.21
C TYR A 440 3.60 -5.68 12.76
N ASN A 441 2.33 -5.57 13.14
CA ASN A 441 1.54 -6.71 13.61
C ASN A 441 1.38 -7.78 12.51
N THR A 442 1.29 -7.34 11.25
CA THR A 442 1.27 -8.22 10.07
C THR A 442 2.58 -9.00 9.92
N ALA A 443 3.72 -8.36 10.15
CA ALA A 443 5.03 -8.99 10.13
C ALA A 443 5.19 -10.01 11.28
N GLU A 444 4.67 -9.73 12.47
CA GLU A 444 4.67 -10.69 13.59
C GLU A 444 3.82 -11.93 13.31
N ILE A 445 2.62 -11.75 12.74
CA ILE A 445 1.78 -12.89 12.28
C ILE A 445 2.53 -13.67 11.20
N SER A 446 3.12 -12.98 10.22
CA SER A 446 3.88 -13.62 9.14
C SER A 446 5.06 -14.43 9.69
N PHE A 447 5.78 -13.90 10.67
CA PHE A 447 6.87 -14.60 11.34
C PHE A 447 6.38 -15.87 12.04
N SER A 448 5.34 -15.76 12.87
CA SER A 448 4.79 -16.91 13.62
C SER A 448 4.33 -18.00 12.65
N ARG A 449 3.57 -17.64 11.61
CA ARG A 449 3.04 -18.61 10.66
C ARG A 449 4.11 -19.27 9.79
N ASN A 450 5.09 -18.51 9.31
CA ASN A 450 6.09 -19.02 8.36
C ASN A 450 7.30 -19.68 9.02
N LEU A 451 7.75 -19.18 10.17
CA LEU A 451 8.97 -19.65 10.84
C LEU A 451 8.68 -20.49 12.10
N HIS A 452 7.43 -20.46 12.60
CA HIS A 452 6.94 -21.31 13.69
C HIS A 452 5.65 -22.05 13.29
N ALA A 453 5.67 -22.68 12.11
CA ALA A 453 4.51 -23.36 11.53
C ALA A 453 3.94 -24.51 12.39
N SER A 454 4.72 -25.05 13.33
CA SER A 454 4.28 -26.09 14.27
C SER A 454 3.46 -25.57 15.45
N GLU A 455 3.42 -24.25 15.66
CA GLU A 455 2.59 -23.66 16.71
C GLU A 455 1.09 -23.89 16.45
N PRO A 456 0.26 -23.89 17.51
CA PRO A 456 -1.17 -24.01 17.37
C PRO A 456 -1.77 -22.92 16.46
N ARG A 457 -2.93 -23.22 15.90
CA ARG A 457 -3.75 -22.20 15.23
C ARG A 457 -3.97 -21.02 16.19
N HIS A 458 -3.94 -19.81 15.64
CA HIS A 458 -4.18 -18.58 16.41
C HIS A 458 -3.12 -18.26 17.48
N SER A 459 -1.89 -18.81 17.40
CA SER A 459 -0.83 -18.44 18.37
C SER A 459 -0.46 -16.95 18.33
N ALA A 460 -0.74 -16.26 17.23
CA ALA A 460 -0.51 -14.83 17.05
C ALA A 460 -1.80 -13.99 17.13
N ASP A 461 -2.86 -14.51 17.78
CA ASP A 461 -4.17 -13.86 17.95
C ASP A 461 -4.09 -12.42 18.49
N ALA A 462 -3.19 -12.16 19.46
CA ALA A 462 -3.02 -10.83 20.03
C ALA A 462 -2.65 -9.76 18.97
N PHE A 463 -1.79 -10.13 18.01
CA PHE A 463 -1.41 -9.25 16.91
C PHE A 463 -2.57 -9.06 15.91
N ALA A 464 -3.37 -10.11 15.68
CA ALA A 464 -4.56 -10.05 14.83
C ALA A 464 -5.62 -9.09 15.40
N VAL A 465 -5.94 -9.22 16.69
CA VAL A 465 -6.84 -8.32 17.41
C VAL A 465 -6.33 -6.88 17.35
N ARG A 466 -5.01 -6.68 17.46
CA ARG A 466 -4.42 -5.34 17.36
C ARG A 466 -4.62 -4.70 15.98
N ILE A 467 -4.49 -5.47 14.90
CA ILE A 467 -4.78 -4.98 13.53
C ILE A 467 -6.25 -4.55 13.41
N ILE A 468 -7.18 -5.35 13.94
CA ILE A 468 -8.62 -5.04 13.91
C ILE A 468 -8.91 -3.73 14.66
N GLN A 469 -8.35 -3.57 15.87
CA GLN A 469 -8.46 -2.32 16.62
C GLN A 469 -7.88 -1.12 15.87
N VAL A 470 -6.76 -1.31 15.16
CA VAL A 470 -6.14 -0.26 14.34
C VAL A 470 -7.05 0.12 13.17
N ALA A 471 -7.64 -0.86 12.47
CA ALA A 471 -8.58 -0.62 11.38
C ALA A 471 -9.81 0.16 11.87
N GLN A 472 -10.37 -0.20 13.02
CA GLN A 472 -11.46 0.54 13.66
C GLN A 472 -11.06 1.98 14.01
N LYS A 473 -9.86 2.19 14.57
CA LYS A 473 -9.35 3.54 14.86
C LYS A 473 -9.17 4.38 13.60
N LEU A 474 -8.72 3.78 12.50
CA LEU A 474 -8.61 4.46 11.21
C LEU A 474 -9.98 4.85 10.67
N ASP A 475 -11.00 3.99 10.81
CA ASP A 475 -12.37 4.33 10.43
C ASP A 475 -12.92 5.53 11.21
N VAL A 476 -12.68 5.57 12.53
CA VAL A 476 -13.09 6.72 13.37
C VAL A 476 -12.40 8.00 12.93
N LEU A 477 -11.08 7.96 12.69
CA LEU A 477 -10.32 9.13 12.24
C LEU A 477 -10.73 9.64 10.85
N ARG A 478 -11.27 8.77 9.99
CA ARG A 478 -11.68 9.09 8.62
C ARG A 478 -13.17 9.43 8.48
N GLY A 479 -13.95 9.27 9.55
CA GLY A 479 -15.40 9.55 9.56
C GLY A 479 -16.27 8.44 8.97
N GLU A 480 -17.59 8.55 9.18
CA GLU A 480 -18.56 7.48 8.87
C GLU A 480 -18.64 7.14 7.37
N ALA A 481 -18.55 8.15 6.50
CA ALA A 481 -18.55 7.98 5.04
C ALA A 481 -17.36 7.13 4.52
N SER A 482 -16.33 6.94 5.35
CA SER A 482 -15.14 6.18 4.99
C SER A 482 -15.19 4.71 5.39
N ARG A 483 -16.20 4.27 6.16
CA ARG A 483 -16.28 2.89 6.72
C ARG A 483 -16.36 1.79 5.65
N SER A 484 -16.89 2.12 4.47
CA SER A 484 -17.01 1.23 3.31
C SER A 484 -15.84 1.33 2.33
N THR A 485 -14.84 2.16 2.61
CA THR A 485 -13.66 2.34 1.75
C THR A 485 -12.38 1.99 2.52
N PRO A 486 -11.42 1.32 1.88
CA PRO A 486 -10.18 0.96 2.55
C PRO A 486 -9.38 2.22 2.94
N PRO A 487 -8.53 2.14 3.97
CA PRO A 487 -7.62 3.24 4.27
C PRO A 487 -6.72 3.53 3.05
N PRO A 488 -6.44 4.81 2.75
CA PRO A 488 -5.74 5.27 1.54
C PRO A 488 -4.25 4.93 1.52
N THR A 489 -3.92 3.65 1.62
CA THR A 489 -2.54 3.15 1.59
C THR A 489 -2.45 1.89 0.77
N LYS A 490 -1.29 1.70 0.14
CA LYS A 490 -0.94 0.55 -0.68
C LYS A 490 -0.75 -0.77 0.09
N ILE A 491 -0.83 -0.74 1.43
CA ILE A 491 -0.59 -1.89 2.30
C ILE A 491 -1.85 -2.77 2.44
N TRP A 492 -3.05 -2.20 2.33
CA TRP A 492 -4.29 -3.00 2.34
C TRP A 492 -4.47 -3.74 1.01
N PRO A 493 -5.12 -4.93 0.99
CA PRO A 493 -5.79 -5.63 2.10
C PRO A 493 -4.91 -6.43 3.07
N LEU A 494 -3.61 -6.62 2.81
CA LEU A 494 -2.75 -7.55 3.55
C LEU A 494 -2.97 -7.60 5.09
N PRO A 495 -2.99 -6.50 5.86
CA PRO A 495 -3.22 -6.59 7.31
C PRO A 495 -4.57 -7.20 7.69
N LEU A 496 -5.66 -6.86 7.00
CA LEU A 496 -6.97 -7.48 7.28
C LEU A 496 -6.96 -8.97 6.98
N VAL A 497 -6.30 -9.38 5.89
CA VAL A 497 -6.15 -10.79 5.54
C VAL A 497 -5.41 -11.54 6.64
N MET A 498 -4.25 -11.03 7.06
CA MET A 498 -3.43 -11.65 8.09
C MET A 498 -4.13 -11.68 9.45
N ALA A 499 -4.90 -10.64 9.79
CA ALA A 499 -5.73 -10.65 10.98
C ALA A 499 -6.86 -11.68 10.91
N ALA A 500 -7.56 -11.77 9.77
CA ALA A 500 -8.73 -12.65 9.63
C ALA A 500 -8.37 -14.14 9.69
N ILE A 501 -7.22 -14.54 9.13
CA ILE A 501 -6.73 -15.93 9.21
C ILE A 501 -6.21 -16.30 10.61
N GLU A 502 -5.77 -15.31 11.38
CA GLU A 502 -5.06 -15.55 12.65
C GLU A 502 -5.92 -15.28 13.89
N VAL A 503 -6.99 -14.49 13.78
CA VAL A 503 -7.88 -14.21 14.91
C VAL A 503 -8.69 -15.44 15.32
N ARG A 504 -8.72 -15.72 16.62
CA ARG A 504 -9.45 -16.84 17.21
C ARG A 504 -10.95 -16.56 17.32
N ASP A 505 -11.30 -15.34 17.72
CA ASP A 505 -12.69 -14.92 17.94
C ASP A 505 -13.48 -14.90 16.61
N PRO A 506 -14.56 -15.70 16.48
CA PRO A 506 -15.40 -15.72 15.29
C PRO A 506 -16.02 -14.37 14.95
N ILE A 507 -16.37 -13.54 15.95
CA ILE A 507 -16.99 -12.23 15.74
C ILE A 507 -15.99 -11.29 15.04
N TYR A 508 -14.75 -11.29 15.49
CA TYR A 508 -13.69 -10.50 14.88
C TYR A 508 -13.33 -10.99 13.48
N ARG A 509 -13.40 -12.31 13.24
CA ARG A 509 -13.21 -12.86 11.90
C ARG A 509 -14.31 -12.41 10.95
N GLU A 510 -15.56 -12.57 11.33
CA GLU A 510 -16.72 -12.16 10.53
C GLU A 510 -16.68 -10.66 10.24
N TRP A 511 -16.31 -9.85 11.23
CA TRP A 511 -16.08 -8.42 11.05
C TRP A 511 -15.04 -8.12 9.98
N ALA A 512 -13.89 -8.83 9.98
CA ALA A 512 -12.84 -8.63 8.99
C ALA A 512 -13.28 -9.08 7.59
N LEU A 513 -14.02 -10.18 7.47
CA LEU A 513 -14.60 -10.64 6.20
C LEU A 513 -15.62 -9.64 5.64
N HIS A 514 -16.52 -9.12 6.49
CA HIS A 514 -17.49 -8.11 6.09
C HIS A 514 -16.80 -6.81 5.62
N LYS A 515 -15.68 -6.44 6.25
CA LYS A 515 -14.86 -5.31 5.81
C LYS A 515 -14.23 -5.53 4.44
N LEU A 516 -13.66 -6.71 4.18
CA LEU A 516 -13.11 -7.07 2.87
C LEU A 516 -14.21 -7.05 1.80
N GLU A 517 -15.40 -7.54 2.11
CA GLU A 517 -16.56 -7.48 1.21
C GLU A 517 -16.98 -6.05 0.88
N ALA A 518 -17.13 -5.20 1.91
CA ALA A 518 -17.47 -3.79 1.72
C ALA A 518 -16.43 -3.05 0.87
N TYR A 519 -15.14 -3.35 1.06
CA TYR A 519 -14.06 -2.79 0.24
C TYR A 519 -14.07 -3.33 -1.20
N GLY A 520 -14.46 -4.59 -1.41
CA GLY A 520 -14.64 -5.16 -2.76
C GLY A 520 -15.65 -4.37 -3.59
N GLY A 521 -16.73 -3.91 -2.96
CA GLY A 521 -17.76 -3.10 -3.60
C GLY A 521 -17.39 -1.63 -3.85
N THR A 522 -16.20 -1.16 -3.46
CA THR A 522 -15.81 0.25 -3.62
C THR A 522 -14.40 0.47 -4.16
N ALA A 523 -13.47 -0.46 -3.92
CA ALA A 523 -12.04 -0.26 -4.16
C ALA A 523 -11.41 -1.31 -5.09
N GLY A 524 -12.18 -2.29 -5.56
CA GLY A 524 -11.75 -3.23 -6.60
C GLY A 524 -11.79 -4.70 -6.17
N GLN A 525 -11.61 -5.57 -7.17
CA GLN A 525 -11.75 -7.01 -7.08
C GLN A 525 -10.69 -7.69 -6.19
N GLN A 526 -9.55 -7.06 -5.95
CA GLN A 526 -8.51 -7.55 -5.05
C GLN A 526 -9.01 -7.79 -3.63
N TYR A 527 -9.98 -7.00 -3.15
CA TYR A 527 -10.60 -7.22 -1.84
C TYR A 527 -11.58 -8.39 -1.85
N THR A 528 -12.26 -8.63 -2.96
CA THR A 528 -13.08 -9.84 -3.16
C THR A 528 -12.20 -11.09 -3.14
N PHE A 529 -11.05 -11.06 -3.83
CA PHE A 529 -10.07 -12.16 -3.78
C PHE A 529 -9.48 -12.34 -2.38
N ALA A 530 -9.22 -11.26 -1.65
CA ALA A 530 -8.77 -11.31 -0.28
C ALA A 530 -9.77 -12.06 0.63
N LYS A 531 -11.07 -11.79 0.48
CA LYS A 531 -12.14 -12.50 1.19
C LYS A 531 -12.12 -14.00 0.87
N VAL A 532 -12.13 -14.35 -0.43
CA VAL A 532 -12.11 -15.75 -0.89
C VAL A 532 -10.88 -16.49 -0.36
N PHE A 533 -9.72 -15.84 -0.34
CA PHE A 533 -8.50 -16.42 0.24
C PHE A 533 -8.64 -16.72 1.72
N VAL A 534 -9.19 -15.79 2.51
CA VAL A 534 -9.41 -16.01 3.96
C VAL A 534 -10.40 -17.16 4.20
N GLU A 535 -11.50 -17.22 3.45
CA GLU A 535 -12.49 -18.30 3.54
C GLU A 535 -11.84 -19.67 3.23
N ARG A 536 -11.04 -19.75 2.17
CA ARG A 536 -10.35 -20.99 1.77
C ARG A 536 -9.26 -21.41 2.75
N MET A 537 -8.53 -20.45 3.32
CA MET A 537 -7.57 -20.69 4.40
C MET A 537 -8.27 -21.32 5.60
N TRP A 538 -9.41 -20.76 6.00
CA TRP A 538 -10.18 -21.23 7.14
C TRP A 538 -10.68 -22.65 6.96
N GLU A 539 -11.33 -22.94 5.82
CA GLU A 539 -11.83 -24.28 5.48
C GLU A 539 -10.72 -25.33 5.58
N ARG A 540 -9.54 -25.05 5.00
CA ARG A 540 -8.40 -25.97 5.05
C ARG A 540 -7.81 -26.14 6.44
N GLU A 541 -7.76 -25.08 7.24
CA GLU A 541 -7.29 -25.18 8.62
C GLU A 541 -8.26 -25.92 9.54
N GLU A 542 -9.56 -25.84 9.28
CA GLU A 542 -10.58 -26.64 9.98
C GLU A 542 -10.47 -28.12 9.61
N GLU A 543 -10.39 -28.44 8.31
CA GLU A 543 -10.21 -29.81 7.83
C GLU A 543 -8.91 -30.44 8.35
N ALA A 544 -7.81 -29.69 8.37
CA ALA A 544 -6.51 -30.19 8.80
C ALA A 544 -6.32 -30.18 10.33
N GLY A 545 -7.13 -29.44 11.07
CA GLY A 545 -6.98 -29.24 12.52
C GLY A 545 -5.69 -28.53 12.94
N ARG A 546 -4.98 -27.89 12.01
CA ARG A 546 -3.67 -27.25 12.22
C ARG A 546 -3.48 -26.07 11.27
N ARG A 547 -2.43 -25.28 11.49
CA ARG A 547 -2.04 -24.24 10.54
C ARG A 547 -1.71 -24.83 9.18
N VAL A 548 -2.21 -24.16 8.14
CA VAL A 548 -1.95 -24.49 6.73
C VAL A 548 -1.04 -23.43 6.12
N ASP A 549 -0.22 -23.86 5.16
CA ASP A 549 0.68 -22.99 4.43
C ASP A 549 -0.10 -22.02 3.52
N CYS A 550 0.07 -20.71 3.76
CA CYS A 550 -0.53 -19.66 2.96
C CYS A 550 -0.12 -19.73 1.48
N ALA A 551 1.11 -20.16 1.18
CA ALA A 551 1.62 -20.23 -0.20
C ALA A 551 0.81 -21.23 -1.04
N GLY A 552 0.51 -22.40 -0.48
CA GLY A 552 -0.26 -23.44 -1.18
C GLY A 552 -1.76 -23.11 -1.32
N VAL A 553 -2.32 -22.26 -0.45
CA VAL A 553 -3.72 -21.81 -0.60
C VAL A 553 -3.80 -20.67 -1.60
N ILE A 554 -2.86 -19.72 -1.55
CA ILE A 554 -2.90 -18.60 -2.48
C ILE A 554 -2.70 -19.09 -3.90
N SER A 555 -1.79 -20.04 -4.16
CA SER A 555 -1.52 -20.59 -5.50
C SER A 555 -2.75 -21.18 -6.20
N ASP A 556 -3.73 -21.65 -5.43
CA ASP A 556 -4.97 -22.24 -5.96
C ASP A 556 -6.02 -21.18 -6.34
N ILE A 557 -5.85 -19.95 -5.87
CA ILE A 557 -6.75 -18.81 -6.10
C ILE A 557 -6.11 -17.83 -7.08
N ASN A 558 -4.85 -17.48 -6.83
CA ASN A 558 -4.05 -16.50 -7.55
C ASN A 558 -2.54 -16.67 -7.21
N ASP A 559 -1.72 -15.65 -7.36
CA ASP A 559 -0.29 -15.64 -7.02
C ASP A 559 0.04 -14.59 -5.94
N GLY A 560 -0.97 -14.09 -5.22
CA GLY A 560 -0.81 -13.13 -4.13
C GLY A 560 -0.37 -11.72 -4.57
N MET A 561 -0.05 -11.45 -5.84
CA MET A 561 0.44 -10.15 -6.31
C MET A 561 -0.55 -8.99 -6.10
N VAL A 562 -1.83 -9.32 -5.96
CA VAL A 562 -2.92 -8.34 -5.81
C VAL A 562 -3.33 -8.12 -4.35
N LEU A 563 -2.86 -8.96 -3.41
CA LEU A 563 -3.22 -8.94 -1.99
C LEU A 563 -2.31 -8.02 -1.17
#